data_AF-A0A2N5U987-F1
#
_entry.id   AF-A0A2N5U987-F1
#
_cell.length_a   1.000
_cell.length_b   1.000
_cell.length_c   1.000
_cell.angle_alpha   90.00
_cell.angle_beta   90.00
_cell.angle_gamma   90.00
#
_symmetry.space_group_name_H-M   'P 1'
#
loop_
_entity.id
_entity.type
_entity.pdbx_description
1 polymer ?
#
loop_
_entity_poly.entity_id
_entity_poly.type
_entity_poly.pdbx_seq_one_letter_code
_entity_poly.pdbx_strand_id
1 'polypeptide(L)'
;MILLKKKWTAYNNQASNYNLEFTPETELETPTFDEIKQFGIKNTFWNSGWLDHPNKAWAVDLDTQKGIQAYLTITHCQDELHRIAREARQAKLKNPISFLTKGNNNLKTSATNSTVPSKSLV
;
A
#
# COMPACT_ATOMS: atom_id res chain seq x y z
N MET A 1 7.51 -3.29 7.39
CA MET A 1 6.63 -3.83 8.44
C MET A 1 6.34 -2.89 9.62
N ILE A 2 7.07 -1.79 9.82
CA ILE A 2 6.86 -0.86 10.96
C ILE A 2 5.42 -0.31 11.00
N LEU A 3 4.86 0.04 9.83
CA LEU A 3 3.49 0.55 9.73
C LEU A 3 2.43 -0.46 10.20
N LEU A 4 2.58 -1.73 9.80
CA LEU A 4 1.66 -2.81 10.19
C LEU A 4 1.68 -3.01 11.71
N LYS A 5 2.88 -3.07 12.32
CA LYS A 5 3.03 -3.20 13.78
C LYS A 5 2.37 -2.04 14.52
N LYS A 6 2.59 -0.80 14.05
CA LYS A 6 1.96 0.39 14.63
C LYS A 6 0.44 0.35 14.56
N LYS A 7 -0.12 -0.07 13.41
CA LYS A 7 -1.57 -0.20 13.21
C LYS A 7 -2.16 -1.32 14.07
N TRP A 8 -1.50 -2.47 14.14
CA TRP A 8 -1.89 -3.58 15.01
C TRP A 8 -1.90 -3.17 16.48
N THR A 9 -0.86 -2.50 16.97
CA THR A 9 -0.82 -2.05 18.38
C THR A 9 -1.97 -1.08 18.70
N ALA A 10 -2.28 -0.15 17.79
CA ALA A 10 -3.40 0.77 17.98
C ALA A 10 -4.75 0.02 18.06
N TYR A 11 -4.98 -0.92 17.13
CA TYR A 11 -6.17 -1.77 17.16
C TYR A 11 -6.25 -2.58 18.44
N ASN A 12 -5.19 -3.31 18.79
CA ASN A 12 -5.16 -4.22 19.93
C ASN A 12 -5.48 -3.49 21.25
N ASN A 13 -4.87 -2.31 21.46
CA ASN A 13 -5.16 -1.51 22.64
C ASN A 13 -6.63 -1.08 22.70
N GLN A 14 -7.20 -0.66 21.57
CA GLN A 14 -8.58 -0.20 21.51
C GLN A 14 -9.58 -1.35 21.70
N ALA A 15 -9.33 -2.50 21.07
CA ALA A 15 -10.14 -3.70 21.23
C ALA A 15 -10.08 -4.24 22.67
N SER A 16 -8.88 -4.33 23.27
CA SER A 16 -8.73 -4.71 24.67
C SER A 16 -9.46 -3.76 25.62
N ASN A 17 -9.32 -2.44 25.44
CA ASN A 17 -10.01 -1.46 26.28
C ASN A 17 -11.54 -1.58 26.14
N TYR A 18 -12.03 -1.75 24.92
CA TYR A 18 -13.46 -1.92 24.68
C TYR A 18 -14.02 -3.18 25.38
N ASN A 19 -13.35 -4.32 25.23
CA ASN A 19 -13.78 -5.57 25.87
C ASN A 19 -13.79 -5.44 27.41
N LEU A 20 -12.81 -4.73 27.98
CA LEU A 20 -12.73 -4.48 29.42
C LEU A 20 -13.81 -3.50 29.93
N GLU A 21 -14.11 -2.44 29.19
CA GLU A 21 -15.01 -1.36 29.64
C GLU A 21 -16.50 -1.68 29.45
N PHE A 22 -16.88 -2.36 28.35
CA PHE A 22 -18.28 -2.42 27.92
C PHE A 22 -18.94 -3.79 28.07
N THR A 23 -18.21 -4.83 28.50
CA THR A 23 -18.71 -6.21 28.63
C THR A 23 -19.64 -6.62 27.46
N PRO A 24 -19.14 -6.53 26.21
CA PRO A 24 -19.97 -6.75 25.03
C PRO A 24 -20.46 -8.21 24.96
N GLU A 25 -21.64 -8.42 24.35
CA GLU A 25 -22.19 -9.77 24.12
C GLU A 25 -21.24 -10.65 23.28
N THR A 26 -20.43 -10.03 22.42
CA THR A 26 -19.33 -10.67 21.70
C THR A 26 -18.10 -9.79 21.80
N GLU A 27 -17.03 -10.33 22.37
CA GLU A 27 -15.75 -9.63 22.46
C GLU A 27 -15.11 -9.43 21.08
N LEU A 28 -14.44 -8.29 20.91
CA LEU A 28 -13.60 -8.05 19.74
C LEU A 28 -12.37 -8.96 19.80
N GLU A 29 -12.04 -9.61 18.69
CA GLU A 29 -10.84 -10.47 18.62
C GLU A 29 -9.56 -9.65 18.85
N THR A 30 -8.63 -10.18 19.65
CA THR A 30 -7.33 -9.55 19.94
C THR A 30 -6.16 -10.47 19.53
N PRO A 31 -6.03 -10.79 18.23
CA PRO A 31 -4.99 -11.69 17.76
C PRO A 31 -3.59 -11.08 17.92
N THR A 32 -2.60 -11.92 18.15
CA THR A 32 -1.20 -11.53 18.28
C THR A 32 -0.63 -11.00 16.96
N PHE A 33 0.48 -10.26 17.07
CA PHE A 33 1.12 -9.68 15.90
C PHE A 33 1.60 -10.73 14.87
N ASP A 34 1.97 -11.93 15.32
CA ASP A 34 2.45 -12.98 14.43
C ASP A 34 1.30 -13.77 13.78
N GLU A 35 0.14 -13.86 14.42
CA GLU A 35 -1.08 -14.41 13.82
C GLU A 35 -1.58 -13.52 12.68
N ILE A 36 -1.64 -12.20 12.89
CA ILE A 36 -2.17 -11.30 11.85
C ILE A 36 -1.30 -11.28 10.58
N LYS A 37 0.00 -11.60 10.67
CA LYS A 37 0.86 -11.69 9.48
C LYS A 37 0.50 -12.87 8.58
N GLN A 38 -0.10 -13.90 9.17
CA GLN A 38 -0.51 -15.12 8.48
C GLN A 38 -1.92 -14.99 7.92
N PHE A 39 -2.68 -13.99 8.33
CA PHE A 39 -4.03 -13.76 7.84
C PHE A 39 -4.01 -13.39 6.36
N GLY A 40 -4.74 -14.17 5.55
CA GLY A 40 -4.99 -13.82 4.16
C GLY A 40 -5.81 -12.54 4.05
N ILE A 41 -5.73 -11.86 2.90
CA ILE A 41 -6.41 -10.58 2.63
C ILE A 41 -7.94 -10.63 2.81
N LYS A 42 -8.54 -11.83 2.72
CA LYS A 42 -9.99 -12.06 2.89
C LYS A 42 -10.40 -12.35 4.34
N ASN A 43 -9.45 -12.42 5.27
CA ASN A 43 -9.76 -12.65 6.67
C ASN A 43 -10.61 -11.49 7.22
N THR A 44 -11.63 -11.81 8.01
CA THR A 44 -12.57 -10.85 8.59
C THR A 44 -11.88 -9.75 9.40
N PHE A 45 -10.73 -10.05 10.03
CA PHE A 45 -9.89 -9.06 10.71
C PHE A 45 -9.54 -7.86 9.82
N TRP A 46 -9.29 -8.09 8.53
CA TRP A 46 -8.97 -7.02 7.57
C TRP A 46 -10.21 -6.34 7.00
N ASN A 47 -11.39 -6.92 7.22
CA ASN A 47 -12.63 -6.43 6.64
C ASN A 47 -13.33 -5.54 7.67
N SER A 48 -13.23 -4.22 7.48
CA SER A 48 -13.81 -3.22 8.40
C SER A 48 -15.33 -3.09 8.29
N GLY A 49 -16.01 -4.06 7.69
CA GLY A 49 -17.36 -3.87 7.16
C GLY A 49 -18.27 -5.01 7.54
N TRP A 50 -18.52 -5.16 8.83
CA TRP A 50 -19.74 -5.81 9.27
C TRP A 50 -20.76 -4.70 9.49
N LEU A 51 -21.70 -4.55 8.54
CA LEU A 51 -22.93 -3.77 8.72
C LEU A 51 -23.91 -4.60 9.57
N ASP A 52 -23.39 -5.20 10.63
CA ASP A 52 -24.02 -6.29 11.34
C ASP A 52 -24.33 -5.75 12.73
N HIS A 53 -25.62 -5.66 13.04
CA HIS A 53 -26.09 -5.32 14.37
C HIS A 53 -27.46 -5.99 14.53
N PRO A 54 -27.76 -6.61 15.68
CA PRO A 54 -28.97 -7.41 15.86
C PRO A 54 -30.29 -6.68 15.57
N ASN A 55 -30.35 -5.35 15.64
CA ASN A 55 -31.62 -4.60 15.58
C ASN A 55 -31.53 -3.17 15.05
N LYS A 56 -30.35 -2.65 14.66
CA LYS A 56 -30.26 -1.26 14.19
C LYS A 56 -30.75 -1.18 12.76
N ALA A 57 -31.52 -0.13 12.46
CA ALA A 57 -32.07 0.10 11.13
C ALA A 57 -31.00 0.05 10.02
N TRP A 58 -29.82 0.63 10.24
CA TRP A 58 -28.72 0.59 9.27
C TRP A 58 -28.12 -0.81 9.02
N ALA A 59 -28.38 -1.76 9.92
CA ALA A 59 -27.86 -3.13 9.88
C ALA A 59 -28.88 -4.19 9.44
N VAL A 60 -30.19 -3.90 9.52
CA VAL A 60 -31.25 -4.85 9.17
C VAL A 60 -32.03 -4.43 7.92
N ASP A 61 -32.10 -3.13 7.63
CA ASP A 61 -32.79 -2.63 6.45
C ASP A 61 -31.94 -2.76 5.19
N LEU A 62 -32.43 -3.54 4.23
CA LEU A 62 -31.69 -3.91 3.03
C LEU A 62 -31.38 -2.69 2.13
N ASP A 63 -32.30 -1.75 2.01
CA ASP A 63 -32.10 -0.58 1.15
C ASP A 63 -31.12 0.42 1.80
N THR A 64 -31.16 0.57 3.12
CA THR A 64 -30.13 1.30 3.87
C THR A 64 -28.75 0.67 3.69
N GLN A 65 -28.61 -0.66 3.81
CA GLN A 65 -27.34 -1.35 3.59
C GLN A 65 -26.80 -1.14 2.16
N LYS A 66 -27.66 -1.26 1.15
CA LYS A 66 -27.28 -0.99 -0.26
C LYS A 66 -26.82 0.44 -0.44
N GLY A 67 -27.52 1.41 0.16
CA GLY A 67 -27.14 2.82 0.12
C GLY A 67 -25.76 3.07 0.73
N ILE A 68 -25.50 2.51 1.91
CA ILE A 68 -24.19 2.58 2.58
C ILE A 68 -23.10 1.95 1.70
N GLN A 69 -23.34 0.76 1.16
CA GLN A 69 -22.37 0.07 0.33
C GLN A 69 -22.07 0.83 -0.97
N ALA A 70 -23.08 1.39 -1.62
CA ALA A 70 -22.91 2.21 -2.82
C ALA A 70 -22.08 3.46 -2.53
N TYR A 71 -22.40 4.16 -1.43
CA TYR A 71 -21.64 5.33 -0.99
C TYR A 71 -20.16 5.01 -0.73
N LEU A 72 -19.88 3.98 0.09
CA LEU A 72 -18.52 3.55 0.40
C LEU A 72 -17.76 3.14 -0.87
N THR A 73 -18.41 2.45 -1.79
CA THR A 73 -17.80 2.05 -3.07
C THR A 73 -17.33 3.27 -3.86
N ILE A 74 -18.19 4.28 -4.02
CA ILE A 74 -17.84 5.51 -4.76
C ILE A 74 -16.68 6.24 -4.07
N THR A 75 -16.75 6.44 -2.76
CA THR A 75 -15.70 7.13 -2.00
C THR A 75 -14.37 6.40 -2.09
N HIS A 76 -14.36 5.08 -1.89
CA HIS A 76 -13.14 4.28 -2.00
C HIS A 76 -12.55 4.31 -3.42
N CYS A 77 -13.37 4.21 -4.46
CA CYS A 77 -12.90 4.35 -5.84
C CYS A 77 -12.22 5.71 -6.06
N GLN A 78 -12.78 6.78 -5.51
CA GLN A 78 -12.22 8.12 -5.65
C GLN A 78 -10.88 8.27 -4.89
N ASP A 79 -10.79 7.74 -3.68
CA ASP A 79 -9.54 7.72 -2.90
C ASP A 79 -8.45 6.89 -3.60
N GLU A 80 -8.82 5.77 -4.19
CA GLU A 80 -7.91 4.93 -4.98
C GLU A 80 -7.41 5.65 -6.23
N LEU A 81 -8.26 6.36 -6.96
CA LEU A 81 -7.85 7.21 -8.08
C LEU A 81 -6.86 8.29 -7.62
N HIS A 82 -7.13 8.96 -6.50
CA HIS A 82 -6.21 9.96 -5.94
C HIS A 82 -4.86 9.35 -5.55
N ARG A 83 -4.87 8.15 -4.97
CA ARG A 83 -3.66 7.40 -4.61
C ARG A 83 -2.84 7.05 -5.85
N ILE A 84 -3.46 6.45 -6.87
CA ILE A 84 -2.81 6.11 -8.15
C ILE A 84 -2.23 7.36 -8.80
N ALA A 85 -2.97 8.47 -8.85
CA ALA A 85 -2.49 9.71 -9.45
C ALA A 85 -1.27 10.28 -8.71
N ARG A 86 -1.26 10.21 -7.37
CA ARG A 86 -0.10 10.63 -6.55
C ARG A 86 1.10 9.73 -6.80
N GLU A 87 0.91 8.42 -6.85
CA GLU A 87 1.98 7.45 -7.13
C GLU A 87 2.56 7.63 -8.53
N ALA A 88 1.71 7.85 -9.54
CA ALA A 88 2.15 8.14 -10.91
C ALA A 88 3.01 9.41 -10.98
N ARG A 89 2.65 10.48 -10.25
CA ARG A 89 3.48 11.69 -10.14
C ARG A 89 4.82 11.41 -9.46
N GLN A 90 4.79 10.66 -8.35
CA GLN A 90 6.00 10.31 -7.60
C GLN A 90 6.94 9.37 -8.38
N ALA A 91 6.40 8.47 -9.19
CA ALA A 91 7.17 7.58 -10.05
C ALA A 91 8.01 8.37 -11.07
N LYS A 92 7.46 9.45 -11.64
CA LYS A 92 8.22 10.37 -12.52
C LYS A 92 9.34 11.09 -11.79
N LEU A 93 9.13 11.45 -10.51
CA LEU A 93 10.12 12.14 -9.68
C LEU A 93 11.22 11.23 -9.11
N LYS A 94 11.01 9.91 -9.06
CA LYS A 94 12.00 8.95 -8.53
C LYS A 94 13.12 8.60 -9.53
N ASN A 95 13.00 8.95 -10.82
CA ASN A 95 14.04 8.74 -11.83
C ASN A 95 14.42 9.99 -12.67
N PRO A 96 14.91 11.11 -12.10
CA PRO A 96 15.44 12.20 -12.93
C PRO A 96 16.87 11.91 -13.43
N ILE A 97 17.68 11.17 -12.66
CA ILE A 97 19.14 11.05 -12.90
C ILE A 97 19.48 9.91 -13.88
N SER A 98 18.69 8.84 -13.94
CA SER A 98 18.96 7.69 -14.83
C SER A 98 18.57 7.93 -16.30
N PHE A 99 17.68 8.87 -16.58
CA PHE A 99 17.30 9.26 -17.95
C PHE A 99 18.26 10.28 -18.57
N LEU A 100 18.86 11.17 -17.77
CA LEU A 100 19.83 12.16 -18.26
C LEU A 100 21.24 11.57 -18.49
N THR A 101 21.55 10.42 -17.91
CA THR A 101 22.87 9.76 -18.06
C THR A 101 22.96 8.85 -19.30
N LYS A 102 21.84 8.49 -19.94
CA LYS A 102 21.81 7.62 -21.12
C LYS A 102 21.96 8.34 -22.47
N GLY A 103 21.96 9.67 -22.48
CA GLY A 103 22.00 10.49 -23.70
C GLY A 103 23.39 10.91 -24.20
N ASN A 104 24.46 10.75 -23.40
CA ASN A 104 25.77 11.37 -23.71
C ASN A 104 26.89 10.43 -24.17
N ASN A 105 26.62 9.12 -24.35
CA ASN A 105 27.69 8.14 -24.63
C ASN A 105 27.82 7.72 -26.11
N ASN A 106 27.10 8.34 -27.06
CA ASN A 106 27.09 7.92 -28.47
C ASN A 106 27.63 8.97 -29.48
N LEU A 107 28.50 9.89 -29.06
CA LEU A 107 29.34 10.66 -30.01
C LEU A 107 30.81 10.58 -29.60
N LYS A 108 31.50 9.53 -30.07
CA LYS A 108 32.94 9.53 -30.38
C LYS A 108 33.28 8.25 -31.16
N THR A 109 32.81 8.19 -32.40
CA THR A 109 33.37 7.28 -33.41
C THR A 109 34.52 7.97 -34.12
N SER A 110 35.67 7.27 -34.13
CA SER A 110 36.64 7.26 -35.24
C SER A 110 37.53 8.49 -35.43
N ALA A 111 38.70 8.46 -34.79
CA ALA A 111 39.92 9.02 -35.39
C ALA A 111 41.02 7.97 -35.27
N THR A 112 41.38 7.41 -36.41
CA THR A 112 42.46 6.46 -36.66
C THR A 112 43.81 7.07 -36.30
N ASN A 113 44.58 6.43 -35.42
CA ASN A 113 46.03 6.64 -35.37
C ASN A 113 46.74 5.33 -35.69
N SER A 114 47.29 5.30 -36.89
CA SER A 114 48.18 4.27 -37.42
C SER A 114 49.43 4.13 -36.56
N THR A 115 49.64 2.92 -36.03
CA THR A 115 50.90 2.47 -35.44
C THR A 115 51.93 2.25 -36.56
N VAL A 116 53.07 2.93 -36.49
CA VAL A 116 54.29 2.57 -37.24
C VAL A 116 55.28 1.96 -36.24
N PRO A 117 55.89 0.79 -36.51
CA PRO A 117 56.65 0.06 -35.51
C PRO A 117 58.10 0.57 -35.39
N SER A 118 58.59 0.54 -34.16
CA SER A 118 60.00 0.72 -33.82
C SER A 118 60.82 -0.45 -34.37
N LYS A 119 61.92 -0.16 -35.08
CA LYS A 119 63.05 -1.08 -35.28
C LYS A 119 64.36 -0.35 -35.02
N SER A 120 65.28 -1.12 -34.45
CA SER A 120 66.49 -0.82 -33.70
C SER A 120 67.75 -0.53 -34.52
N LEU A 121 68.73 0.10 -33.84
CA LEU A 121 70.20 -0.08 -33.92
C LEU A 121 70.91 0.18 -35.27
N VAL A 122 71.71 1.25 -35.36
CA VAL A 122 73.19 1.27 -35.19
C VAL A 122 73.60 2.64 -34.65
#